data_AF-A0A916VQA3-F1
#
_entry.id   AF-A0A916VQA3-F1
#
_cell.length_a   1.000
_cell.length_b   1.000
_cell.length_c   1.000
_cell.angle_alpha   90.00
_cell.angle_beta   90.00
_cell.angle_gamma   90.00
#
_symmetry.space_group_name_H-M   'P 1'
#
loop_
_entity.id
_entity.type
_entity.pdbx_description
1 polymer ?
#
loop_
_entity_poly.entity_id
_entity_poly.type
_entity_poly.pdbx_seq_one_letter_code
_entity_poly.pdbx_strand_id
1 'polypeptide(L)' 'MLYWAVIFFVVAIVAALFGFGGIASASAGIAQLLFFVFVALFVLMLVVRAMRGASR' A
#
# COMPACT_ATOMS: atom_id res chain seq x y z
N MET A 1 15.98 -1.90 -23.12
CA MET A 1 15.01 -2.22 -22.06
C MET A 1 15.48 -3.35 -21.15
N LEU A 2 15.96 -4.48 -21.70
CA LEU A 2 16.50 -5.60 -20.90
C LEU A 2 17.68 -5.19 -19.98
N TYR A 3 18.58 -4.33 -20.46
CA TYR A 3 19.70 -3.78 -19.68
C TYR A 3 19.23 -3.06 -18.40
N TRP A 4 18.22 -2.20 -18.52
CA TRP A 4 17.63 -1.49 -17.38
C TRP A 4 16.94 -2.46 -16.39
N ALA A 5 16.23 -3.47 -16.88
CA ALA A 5 15.59 -4.47 -16.02
C ALA A 5 16.63 -5.26 -15.20
N VAL A 6 17.76 -5.65 -15.82
CA VAL A 6 18.87 -6.34 -15.13
C VAL A 6 19.51 -5.42 -14.08
N ILE A 7 19.69 -4.13 -14.37
CA ILE A 7 20.23 -3.17 -13.40
C ILE A 7 19.29 -3.02 -12.19
N PHE A 8 17.99 -2.84 -12.42
CA PHE A 8 17.02 -2.75 -11.34
C PHE A 8 16.94 -4.04 -10.51
N PHE A 9 17.10 -5.20 -11.16
CA PHE A 9 17.16 -6.49 -10.47
C PHE A 9 18.38 -6.60 -9.55
N VAL A 10 19.57 -6.21 -10.03
CA VAL A 10 20.79 -6.18 -9.21
C VAL A 10 20.64 -5.19 -8.05
N VAL A 11 20.11 -4.00 -8.30
CA VAL A 11 19.84 -3.00 -7.26
C VAL A 11 18.86 -3.53 -6.22
N ALA A 12 17.82 -4.26 -6.62
CA ALA A 12 16.85 -4.86 -5.69
C ALA A 12 17.48 -5.93 -4.79
N ILE A 13 18.37 -6.77 -5.33
CA ILE A 13 19.12 -7.77 -4.52
C ILE A 13 20.06 -7.06 -3.55
N VAL A 14 20.81 -6.07 -4.01
CA VAL A 14 21.69 -5.26 -3.16
C VAL A 14 20.87 -4.60 -2.05
N ALA A 15 19.76 -3.95 -2.36
CA ALA A 15 18.87 -3.37 -1.35
C ALA A 15 18.35 -4.43 -0.34
N ALA A 16 17.96 -5.62 -0.82
CA ALA A 16 17.53 -6.69 0.06
C ALA A 16 18.64 -7.15 1.02
N LEU A 17 19.88 -7.28 0.53
CA LEU A 17 21.05 -7.69 1.33
C LEU A 17 21.55 -6.60 2.29
N PHE A 18 21.52 -5.35 1.87
CA PHE A 18 21.94 -4.20 2.69
C PHE A 18 20.91 -3.81 3.77
N GLY A 19 19.82 -4.57 3.93
CA GLY A 19 18.95 -4.44 5.10
C GLY A 19 17.81 -3.45 4.93
N PHE A 20 17.37 -3.17 3.70
CA PHE A 20 16.11 -2.45 3.47
C PHE A 20 14.89 -3.16 4.10
N GLY A 21 15.05 -4.39 4.59
CA GLY A 21 14.06 -5.07 5.44
C GLY A 21 13.65 -4.28 6.70
N GLY A 22 14.55 -3.47 7.29
CA GLY A 22 14.20 -2.60 8.42
C GLY A 22 13.31 -1.42 8.04
N ILE A 23 13.43 -0.92 6.81
CA ILE A 23 12.51 0.10 6.27
C ILE A 23 11.21 -0.57 5.86
N ALA A 24 11.26 -1.79 5.31
CA ALA A 24 10.07 -2.57 4.97
C ALA A 24 9.17 -2.82 6.19
N SER A 25 9.74 -3.08 7.37
CA SER A 25 8.96 -3.25 8.61
C SER A 25 8.35 -1.93 9.10
N ALA A 26 9.10 -0.82 9.05
CA ALA A 26 8.56 0.50 9.37
C ALA A 26 7.45 0.94 8.40
N SER A 27 7.64 0.71 7.10
CA SER A 27 6.65 0.95 6.06
C SER A 27 5.43 0.05 6.21
N ALA A 28 5.59 -1.21 6.63
CA ALA A 28 4.46 -2.12 6.86
C ALA A 28 3.51 -1.58 7.94
N GLY A 29 4.04 -1.03 9.04
CA GLY A 29 3.20 -0.41 10.08
C GLY A 29 2.40 0.78 9.55
N ILE A 30 3.03 1.65 8.76
CA ILE A 30 2.38 2.81 8.14
C ILE A 30 1.31 2.37 7.13
N ALA A 31 1.60 1.35 6.32
CA ALA A 31 0.65 0.80 5.36
C ALA A 31 -0.59 0.20 6.04
N GLN A 32 -0.42 -0.53 7.15
CA GLN A 32 -1.53 -1.05 7.94
C GLN A 32 -2.42 0.06 8.49
N LEU A 33 -1.82 1.13 9.05
CA LEU A 33 -2.58 2.28 9.54
C LEU A 33 -3.43 2.92 8.44
N LEU A 34 -2.82 3.19 7.27
CA LEU A 34 -3.52 3.74 6.11
C LEU A 34 -4.63 2.81 5.60
N PHE A 35 -4.40 1.50 5.58
CA PHE A 35 -5.40 0.51 5.18
C PHE A 35 -6.64 0.56 6.08
N PHE A 36 -6.46 0.59 7.41
CA PHE A 36 -7.58 0.69 8.34
C PHE A 36 -8.34 2.02 8.19
N VAL A 37 -7.63 3.14 8.03
CA VAL A 37 -8.26 4.45 7.77
C VAL A 37 -9.06 4.42 6.47
N PHE A 38 -8.49 3.86 5.41
CA PHE A 38 -9.18 3.71 4.13
C PHE A 38 -10.45 2.86 4.25
N VAL A 39 -10.38 1.71 4.93
CA VAL A 39 -11.54 0.84 5.16
C VAL A 39 -12.63 1.56 5.96
N ALA A 40 -12.27 2.29 7.02
CA ALA A 40 -13.24 3.05 7.81
C ALA A 40 -13.95 4.12 6.97
N LEU A 41 -13.19 4.89 6.18
CA LEU A 41 -13.76 5.90 5.28
C LEU A 41 -14.61 5.25 4.17
N PHE A 42 -14.16 4.13 3.62
CA PHE A 42 -14.88 3.39 2.58
C PHE A 42 -16.23 2.87 3.09
N VAL A 43 -16.25 2.28 4.28
CA VAL A 43 -17.50 1.84 4.94
C VAL A 43 -18.41 3.02 5.21
N LEU A 44 -17.88 4.13 5.75
CA LEU A 44 -18.66 5.34 5.98
C LEU A 44 -19.29 5.87 4.67
N MET A 45 -18.51 5.90 3.59
CA MET A 45 -18.97 6.33 2.28
C MET A 45 -20.02 5.38 1.68
N LEU A 46 -19.86 4.06 1.88
CA LEU A 46 -20.85 3.06 1.49
C LEU A 46 -22.17 3.23 2.27
N VAL A 47 -22.11 3.43 3.57
CA VAL A 47 -23.31 3.65 4.40
C VAL A 47 -24.03 4.93 3.98
N VAL A 48 -23.29 6.03 3.81
CA VAL A 48 -23.87 7.31 3.32
C VAL A 48 -24.51 7.14 1.94
N ARG A 49 -23.85 6.41 1.03
CA ARG A 49 -24.38 6.14 -0.31
C ARG A 49 -25.60 5.23 -0.27
N ALA A 50 -25.61 4.19 0.57
CA ALA A 50 -26.73 3.28 0.73
C ALA A 50 -27.96 4.02 1.29
N MET A 51 -27.78 4.88 2.29
CA MET A 51 -28.86 5.72 2.84
C MET A 51 -29.40 6.72 1.80
N ARG A 52 -28.54 7.32 0.98
CA ARG A 52 -28.95 8.29 -0.06
C ARG A 52 -29.56 7.62 -1.30
N GLY A 53 -29.13 6.41 -1.63
CA GLY A 53 -29.61 5.65 -2.79
C GLY A 53 -30.97 4.99 -2.57
N ALA A 54 -31.39 4.78 -1.32
CA ALA A 54 -32.68 4.18 -0.97
C ALA A 54 -33.88 5.17 -1.03
N SER A 55 -33.65 6.45 -1.32
CA SER A 55 -34.68 7.51 -1.30
C SER A 55 -35.16 7.94 -2.69
N ARG A 56 -34.99 7.11 -3.73
CA ARG A 56 -35.63 7.25 -5.05
C ARG A 56 -36.29 5.94 -5.42
#